data_AF-A0A837HNV6-F1
#
_entry.id   AF-A0A837HNV6-F1
#
_cell.length_a   1.000
_cell.length_b   1.000
_cell.length_c   1.000
_cell.angle_alpha   90.00
_cell.angle_beta   90.00
_cell.angle_gamma   90.00
#
_symmetry.space_group_name_H-M   'P 1'
#
loop_
_entity.id
_entity.type
_entity.pdbx_description
1 polymer ?
#
loop_
_entity_poly.entity_id
_entity_poly.type
_entity_poly.pdbx_seq_one_letter_code
_entity_poly.pdbx_strand_id
1 'polypeptide(L)'
;MVDGAIKIMKNGFTLVELLVVMAIIGVLVALGASNFRTAQMRGRDTQRKSDLKQISHSLELYYADYGHYPATNLVTAGSEFTDGKTTYFKSVPDDPSINQNYVYRLVPSAPTQKYQLFAKLENSQDQDLVTGLTQSCGAGATCNFAITSANTNASE
;
A
#
# COMPACT_ATOMS: atom_id res chain seq x y z
N MET A 1 -11.56 40.18 63.56
CA MET A 1 -10.17 40.44 63.11
C MET A 1 -9.49 39.08 63.23
N VAL A 2 -9.27 38.29 62.18
CA VAL A 2 -8.64 38.57 60.88
C VAL A 2 -9.10 37.49 59.88
N ASP A 3 -9.65 37.86 58.71
CA ASP A 3 -9.78 36.94 57.58
C ASP A 3 -8.42 36.83 56.87
N GLY A 4 -7.71 35.73 57.12
CA GLY A 4 -6.45 35.41 56.47
C GLY A 4 -6.67 34.86 55.06
N ALA A 5 -6.78 35.75 54.07
CA ALA A 5 -6.84 35.33 52.67
C ALA A 5 -5.47 34.81 52.19
N ILE A 6 -5.39 33.50 51.90
CA ILE A 6 -4.23 32.88 51.27
C ILE A 6 -4.13 33.39 49.82
N LYS A 7 -3.13 34.23 49.55
CA LYS A 7 -2.82 34.73 48.20
C LYS A 7 -2.01 33.66 47.45
N ILE A 8 -2.67 32.90 46.59
CA ILE A 8 -2.00 32.00 45.63
C ILE A 8 -1.18 32.88 44.67
N MET A 9 0.15 32.84 44.76
CA MET A 9 1.02 33.49 43.78
C MET A 9 0.93 32.72 42.46
N LYS A 10 0.31 33.33 41.45
CA LYS A 10 0.34 32.80 40.08
C LYS A 10 1.73 33.07 39.49
N ASN A 11 2.58 32.06 39.49
CA ASN A 11 3.84 32.10 38.75
C ASN A 11 3.50 31.98 37.25
N GLY A 12 3.77 33.04 36.49
CA GLY A 12 3.65 33.03 35.03
C GLY A 12 4.94 32.54 34.37
N PHE A 13 4.83 31.88 33.21
CA PHE A 13 5.98 31.52 32.39
C PHE A 13 6.73 32.78 31.91
N THR A 14 8.06 32.71 31.88
CA THR A 14 8.89 33.76 31.30
C THR A 14 8.93 33.64 29.77
N LEU A 15 9.15 34.77 29.08
CA LEU A 15 9.31 34.80 27.62
C LEU A 15 10.48 33.92 27.15
N VAL A 16 11.55 33.85 27.95
CA VAL A 16 12.74 33.05 27.62
C VAL A 16 12.44 31.56 27.71
N GLU A 17 11.68 31.11 28.71
CA GLU A 17 11.27 29.70 28.84
C GLU A 17 10.40 29.27 27.65
N LEU A 18 9.44 30.10 27.23
CA LEU A 18 8.62 29.80 26.07
C LEU A 18 9.45 29.76 24.78
N LEU A 19 10.45 30.64 24.64
CA LEU A 19 11.34 30.68 23.48
C LEU A 19 12.19 29.41 23.37
N VAL A 20 12.78 28.95 24.48
CA VAL A 20 13.58 27.72 24.50
C VAL A 20 12.74 26.50 24.14
N VAL A 21 11.50 26.42 24.64
CA VAL A 21 10.59 25.31 24.33
C VAL A 21 10.27 25.26 22.84
N MET A 22 9.94 26.41 22.22
CA MET A 22 9.65 26.46 20.79
C MET A 22 10.87 26.10 19.94
N ALA A 23 12.08 26.49 20.37
CA ALA A 23 13.32 26.10 19.71
C ALA A 23 13.52 24.58 19.73
N ILE A 24 13.29 23.93 20.88
CA ILE A 24 13.42 22.46 21.01
C ILE A 24 12.35 21.75 20.16
N ILE A 25 11.09 22.19 20.22
CA ILE A 25 10.00 21.61 19.40
C ILE A 25 10.33 21.74 17.90
N GLY A 26 10.86 22.89 17.47
CA GLY A 26 11.27 23.11 16.08
C GLY A 26 12.29 22.09 15.59
N VAL A 27 13.32 21.80 16.41
CA VAL A 27 14.35 20.79 16.08
C VAL A 27 13.73 19.39 16.02
N LEU A 28 12.88 19.01 17.00
CA LEU A 28 12.25 17.69 17.04
C LEU A 28 11.32 17.45 15.84
N VAL A 29 10.52 18.45 15.46
CA VAL A 29 9.61 18.35 14.30
C VAL A 29 10.39 18.20 13.01
N ALA A 30 11.48 18.97 12.84
CA ALA A 30 12.31 18.89 11.65
C ALA A 30 12.88 17.48 11.42
N LEU A 31 13.41 16.85 12.48
CA LEU A 31 13.92 15.48 12.42
C LEU A 31 12.80 14.43 12.30
N GLY A 32 11.65 14.65 12.93
CA GLY A 32 10.51 13.73 12.89
C GLY A 32 9.82 13.66 11.52
N ALA A 33 9.74 14.78 10.80
CA ALA A 33 8.98 14.87 9.55
C ALA A 33 9.53 13.98 8.42
N SER A 34 10.85 13.86 8.28
CA SER A 34 11.48 13.03 7.24
C SER A 34 11.25 11.53 7.50
N ASN A 35 11.43 11.10 8.74
CA ASN A 35 11.21 9.71 9.17
C ASN A 35 9.74 9.30 9.00
N PHE A 36 8.80 10.20 9.31
CA PHE A 36 7.38 9.94 9.15
C PHE A 36 6.99 9.69 7.69
N ARG A 37 7.52 10.47 6.73
CA ARG A 37 7.26 10.24 5.30
C ARG A 37 7.75 8.86 4.86
N THR A 38 8.95 8.46 5.26
CA THR A 38 9.49 7.12 4.97
C THR A 38 8.65 6.01 5.57
N ALA A 39 8.17 6.18 6.81
CA ALA A 39 7.28 5.22 7.44
C ALA A 39 5.94 5.08 6.69
N GLN A 40 5.35 6.19 6.23
CA GLN A 40 4.13 6.17 5.42
C GLN A 40 4.33 5.45 4.08
N MET A 41 5.46 5.71 3.39
CA MET A 41 5.79 5.01 2.13
C MET A 41 5.86 3.49 2.35
N ARG A 42 6.61 3.05 3.37
CA ARG A 42 6.71 1.62 3.71
C ARG A 42 5.37 1.00 4.11
N GLY A 43 4.52 1.77 4.80
CA GLY A 43 3.16 1.36 5.14
C GLY A 43 2.31 1.09 3.90
N ARG A 44 2.33 2.00 2.92
CA ARG A 44 1.63 1.79 1.64
C ARG A 44 2.21 0.62 0.85
N ASP A 45 3.53 0.45 0.81
CA ASP A 45 4.14 -0.70 0.15
C ASP A 45 3.76 -2.04 0.81
N THR A 46 3.67 -2.07 2.13
CA THR A 46 3.18 -3.23 2.87
C THR A 46 1.73 -3.56 2.50
N GLN A 47 0.89 -2.52 2.40
CA GLN A 47 -0.50 -2.65 1.94
C GLN A 47 -0.55 -3.23 0.52
N ARG A 48 0.22 -2.68 -0.43
CA ARG A 48 0.28 -3.19 -1.82
C ARG A 48 0.66 -4.66 -1.89
N LYS A 49 1.69 -5.07 -1.15
CA LYS A 49 2.11 -6.47 -1.09
C LYS A 49 1.02 -7.36 -0.51
N SER A 50 0.32 -6.90 0.53
CA SER A 50 -0.79 -7.63 1.14
C SER A 50 -1.97 -7.79 0.19
N ASP A 51 -2.34 -6.71 -0.51
CA ASP A 51 -3.45 -6.69 -1.44
C ASP A 51 -3.22 -7.63 -2.62
N LEU A 52 -2.03 -7.59 -3.22
CA LEU A 52 -1.66 -8.53 -4.29
C LEU A 52 -1.68 -9.98 -3.82
N LYS A 53 -1.27 -10.26 -2.58
CA LYS A 53 -1.35 -11.62 -2.00
C LYS A 53 -2.79 -12.09 -1.83
N GLN A 54 -3.68 -11.21 -1.38
CA GLN A 54 -5.10 -11.54 -1.25
C GLN A 54 -5.75 -11.77 -2.63
N ILE A 55 -5.43 -10.93 -3.63
CA ILE A 55 -5.90 -11.11 -5.00
C ILE A 55 -5.38 -12.44 -5.55
N SER A 56 -4.08 -12.72 -5.43
CA SER A 56 -3.47 -14.00 -5.81
C SER A 56 -4.20 -15.19 -5.18
N HIS A 57 -4.49 -15.14 -3.87
CA HIS A 57 -5.25 -16.20 -3.21
C HIS A 57 -6.65 -16.39 -3.82
N SER A 58 -7.39 -15.31 -4.10
CA SER A 58 -8.70 -15.39 -4.75
C SER A 58 -8.62 -15.96 -6.18
N LEU A 59 -7.54 -15.69 -6.90
CA LEU A 59 -7.29 -16.26 -8.23
C LEU A 59 -7.05 -17.77 -8.14
N GLU A 60 -6.34 -18.25 -7.12
CA GLU A 60 -6.16 -19.69 -6.89
C GLU A 60 -7.47 -20.38 -6.49
N LEU A 61 -8.35 -19.71 -5.74
CA LEU A 61 -9.68 -20.24 -5.43
C LEU A 61 -10.51 -20.41 -6.72
N TYR A 62 -10.54 -19.40 -7.58
CA TYR A 62 -11.21 -19.50 -8.89
C TYR A 62 -10.60 -20.61 -9.75
N TYR A 63 -9.28 -20.74 -9.75
CA TYR A 63 -8.59 -21.81 -10.48
C TYR A 63 -8.99 -23.21 -9.97
N ALA A 64 -9.17 -23.37 -8.65
CA ALA A 64 -9.61 -24.63 -8.07
C ALA A 64 -11.00 -25.07 -8.58
N ASP A 65 -11.88 -24.11 -8.86
CA ASP A 65 -13.25 -24.39 -9.34
C ASP A 65 -13.32 -24.61 -10.86
N TYR A 66 -12.50 -23.91 -11.63
CA TYR A 66 -12.60 -23.88 -13.10
C TYR A 66 -11.42 -24.50 -13.87
N GLY A 67 -10.29 -24.77 -13.21
CA GLY A 67 -9.06 -25.28 -13.84
C GLY A 67 -8.34 -24.28 -14.75
N HIS A 68 -8.75 -23.02 -14.74
CA HIS A 68 -8.11 -21.91 -15.45
C HIS A 68 -8.30 -20.60 -14.69
N TYR A 69 -7.44 -19.62 -14.94
CA TYR A 69 -7.58 -18.29 -14.33
C TYR A 69 -8.67 -17.45 -15.00
N PRO A 70 -9.30 -16.51 -14.28
CA PRO A 70 -10.40 -15.69 -14.79
C PRO A 70 -9.93 -14.69 -15.85
N ALA A 71 -10.84 -14.28 -16.73
CA ALA A 71 -10.60 -13.17 -17.65
C ALA A 71 -10.32 -11.87 -16.89
N THR A 72 -9.48 -11.00 -17.46
CA THR A 72 -8.98 -9.80 -16.77
C THR A 72 -10.06 -8.83 -16.33
N ASN A 73 -11.19 -8.77 -17.03
CA ASN A 73 -12.33 -7.91 -16.71
C ASN A 73 -13.07 -8.33 -15.43
N LEU A 74 -12.92 -9.58 -14.95
CA LEU A 74 -13.54 -10.04 -13.71
C LEU A 74 -12.77 -9.60 -12.46
N VAL A 75 -11.51 -9.20 -12.62
CA VAL A 75 -10.62 -8.78 -11.53
C VAL A 75 -10.35 -7.29 -11.71
N THR A 76 -11.37 -6.48 -11.43
CA THR A 76 -11.33 -5.03 -11.59
C THR A 76 -11.40 -4.35 -10.23
N ALA A 77 -10.50 -3.41 -9.96
CA ALA A 77 -10.45 -2.67 -8.69
C ALA A 77 -11.79 -1.95 -8.40
N GLY A 78 -12.18 -1.92 -7.13
CA GLY A 78 -13.46 -1.39 -6.66
C GLY A 78 -14.69 -2.25 -6.97
N SER A 79 -14.54 -3.36 -7.69
CA SER A 79 -15.65 -4.27 -8.03
C SER A 79 -15.58 -5.60 -7.31
N GLU A 80 -16.71 -6.30 -7.23
CA GLU A 80 -16.75 -7.67 -6.72
C GLU A 80 -16.16 -8.63 -7.78
N PHE A 81 -15.20 -9.46 -7.40
CA PHE A 81 -14.74 -10.57 -8.22
C PHE A 81 -15.61 -11.80 -7.95
N THR A 82 -16.50 -12.12 -8.89
CA THR A 82 -17.49 -13.20 -8.80
C THR A 82 -17.75 -13.85 -10.15
N ASP A 83 -18.19 -15.11 -10.14
CA ASP A 83 -18.73 -15.83 -11.30
C ASP A 83 -20.28 -15.77 -11.38
N GLY A 84 -20.93 -15.01 -10.50
CA GLY A 84 -22.38 -14.91 -10.37
C GLY A 84 -23.02 -15.95 -9.44
N LYS A 85 -22.24 -16.92 -8.94
CA LYS A 85 -22.64 -17.92 -7.94
C LYS A 85 -21.79 -17.82 -6.68
N THR A 86 -20.48 -17.69 -6.87
CA THR A 86 -19.46 -17.60 -5.83
C THR A 86 -18.76 -16.26 -5.93
N THR A 87 -18.57 -15.60 -4.79
CA THR A 87 -17.76 -14.38 -4.70
C THR A 87 -16.38 -14.75 -4.18
N TYR A 88 -15.35 -14.59 -5.02
CA TYR A 88 -13.96 -14.89 -4.68
C TYR A 88 -13.27 -13.70 -4.01
N PHE A 89 -13.70 -12.47 -4.32
CA PHE A 89 -13.25 -11.26 -3.66
C PHE A 89 -14.39 -10.25 -3.58
N LYS A 90 -14.76 -9.81 -2.36
CA LYS A 90 -15.90 -8.91 -2.17
C LYS A 90 -15.71 -7.52 -2.79
N SER A 91 -14.52 -6.95 -2.69
CA SER A 91 -14.17 -5.71 -3.37
C SER A 91 -12.69 -5.73 -3.65
N VAL A 92 -12.30 -5.91 -4.90
CA VAL A 92 -10.88 -5.89 -5.29
C VAL A 92 -10.29 -4.54 -4.89
N PRO A 93 -9.19 -4.49 -4.12
CA PRO A 93 -8.65 -3.24 -3.60
C PRO A 93 -8.04 -2.37 -4.71
N ASP A 94 -8.15 -1.05 -4.54
CA ASP A 94 -7.41 -0.05 -5.30
C ASP A 94 -6.00 0.15 -4.71
N ASP A 95 -5.05 0.64 -5.52
CA ASP A 95 -3.76 1.07 -4.98
C ASP A 95 -3.96 2.27 -4.03
N PRO A 96 -3.26 2.31 -2.87
CA PRO A 96 -3.41 3.41 -1.92
C PRO A 96 -2.90 4.77 -2.45
N SER A 97 -2.18 4.80 -3.57
CA SER A 97 -1.76 6.02 -4.25
C SER A 97 -2.73 6.41 -5.36
N ILE A 98 -3.10 7.68 -5.39
CA ILE A 98 -3.93 8.26 -6.46
C ILE A 98 -3.24 8.04 -7.81
N ASN A 99 -4.02 7.63 -8.82
CA ASN A 99 -3.60 7.36 -10.20
C ASN A 99 -2.62 6.18 -10.37
N GLN A 100 -2.37 5.39 -9.33
CA GLN A 100 -1.71 4.10 -9.45
C GLN A 100 -2.74 2.99 -9.41
N ASN A 101 -2.46 1.89 -10.13
CA ASN A 101 -3.36 0.75 -10.24
C ASN A 101 -2.57 -0.55 -10.09
N TYR A 102 -3.20 -1.55 -9.48
CA TYR A 102 -2.76 -2.93 -9.64
C TYR A 102 -3.06 -3.42 -11.04
N VAL A 103 -2.18 -4.28 -11.57
CA VAL A 103 -2.33 -4.83 -12.91
C VAL A 103 -2.42 -6.34 -12.82
N TYR A 104 -3.51 -6.90 -13.33
CA TYR A 104 -3.67 -8.32 -13.55
C TYR A 104 -3.54 -8.63 -15.04
N ARG A 105 -2.65 -9.57 -15.37
CA ARG A 105 -2.37 -9.99 -16.75
C ARG A 105 -2.35 -11.50 -16.85
N LEU A 106 -3.05 -12.02 -17.85
CA LEU A 106 -2.96 -13.42 -18.24
C LEU A 106 -1.72 -13.63 -19.13
N VAL A 107 -0.96 -14.69 -18.86
CA VAL A 107 0.14 -15.11 -19.73
C VAL A 107 -0.42 -16.15 -20.71
N PRO A 108 -0.25 -15.94 -22.04
CA PRO A 108 -0.79 -16.85 -23.06
C PRO A 108 -0.38 -18.30 -22.80
N SER A 109 -1.39 -19.14 -22.53
CA SER A 109 -1.26 -20.57 -22.29
C SER A 109 -2.57 -21.25 -22.70
N ALA A 110 -2.50 -22.51 -23.15
CA ALA A 110 -3.67 -23.30 -23.53
C ALA A 110 -3.75 -24.58 -22.67
N PRO A 111 -4.71 -24.68 -21.72
CA PRO A 111 -5.65 -23.63 -21.28
C PRO A 111 -4.95 -22.51 -20.48
N THR A 112 -5.68 -21.43 -20.15
CA THR A 112 -5.12 -20.27 -19.43
C THR A 112 -4.74 -20.62 -17.99
N GLN A 113 -3.49 -21.02 -17.80
CA GLN A 113 -2.96 -21.55 -16.55
C GLN A 113 -1.90 -20.65 -15.92
N LYS A 114 -1.68 -19.45 -16.46
CA LYS A 114 -0.65 -18.55 -15.98
C LYS A 114 -1.15 -17.11 -15.86
N TYR A 115 -0.79 -16.44 -14.76
CA TYR A 115 -1.02 -15.02 -14.57
C TYR A 115 0.18 -14.31 -13.93
N GLN A 116 0.17 -12.99 -14.06
CA GLN A 116 1.04 -12.08 -13.35
C GLN A 116 0.20 -10.94 -12.75
N LEU A 117 0.49 -10.61 -11.50
CA LEU A 117 -0.01 -9.43 -10.79
C LEU A 117 1.13 -8.45 -10.60
N PHE A 118 0.90 -7.16 -10.80
CA PHE A 118 1.91 -6.13 -10.65
C PHE A 118 1.45 -4.97 -9.78
N ALA A 119 2.41 -4.38 -9.08
CA ALA A 119 2.25 -3.11 -8.37
C ALA A 119 3.52 -2.25 -8.50
N LYS A 120 3.38 -0.98 -8.11
CA LYS A 120 4.49 -0.04 -7.98
C LYS A 120 4.76 0.24 -6.50
N LEU A 121 5.83 -0.32 -5.96
CA LEU A 121 6.35 0.05 -4.66
C LEU A 121 7.08 1.39 -4.75
N GLU A 122 6.90 2.20 -3.70
CA GLU A 122 7.50 3.53 -3.55
C GLU A 122 8.94 3.43 -3.05
N ASN A 123 9.22 2.46 -2.17
CA ASN A 123 10.56 2.22 -1.66
C ASN A 123 11.44 1.56 -2.74
N SER A 124 12.33 2.35 -3.35
CA SER A 124 13.28 1.87 -4.37
C SER A 124 14.40 0.98 -3.83
N GLN A 125 14.49 0.78 -2.51
CA GLN A 125 15.47 -0.09 -1.84
C GLN A 125 14.79 -1.32 -1.22
N ASP A 126 13.53 -1.57 -1.58
CA ASP A 126 12.83 -2.76 -1.13
C ASP A 126 13.50 -4.02 -1.72
N GLN A 127 13.60 -5.08 -0.91
CA GLN A 127 14.29 -6.31 -1.30
C GLN A 127 13.48 -7.14 -2.29
N ASP A 128 12.17 -6.94 -2.34
CA ASP A 128 11.26 -7.69 -3.20
C ASP A 128 11.09 -7.04 -4.58
N LEU A 129 11.90 -6.03 -4.91
CA LEU A 129 11.84 -5.36 -6.20
C LEU A 129 12.22 -6.31 -7.34
N VAL A 130 11.42 -6.28 -8.40
CA VAL A 130 11.65 -7.01 -9.63
C VAL A 130 12.15 -6.03 -10.69
N THR A 131 13.28 -6.35 -11.31
CA THR A 131 13.89 -5.56 -12.40
C THR A 131 13.40 -6.06 -13.76
N GLY A 132 13.53 -5.22 -14.80
CA GLY A 132 13.18 -5.60 -16.17
C GLY A 132 11.67 -5.65 -16.46
N LEU A 133 10.82 -5.24 -15.52
CA LEU A 133 9.40 -5.08 -15.78
C LEU A 133 9.14 -3.91 -16.74
N THR A 134 8.23 -4.11 -17.69
CA THR A 134 7.79 -3.08 -18.66
C THR A 134 6.35 -2.65 -18.45
N GLN A 135 5.63 -3.34 -17.57
CA GLN A 135 4.21 -3.09 -17.32
C GLN A 135 4.00 -1.72 -16.66
N SER A 136 2.98 -0.98 -17.12
CA SER A 136 2.56 0.28 -16.51
C SER A 136 1.58 0.02 -15.36
N CYS A 137 1.84 0.61 -14.20
CA CYS A 137 1.03 0.55 -12.98
C CYS A 137 0.24 1.85 -12.74
N GLY A 138 -0.14 2.56 -13.81
CA GLY A 138 -0.81 3.86 -13.73
C GLY A 138 0.16 5.04 -13.63
N ALA A 139 -0.36 6.25 -13.86
CA ALA A 139 0.39 7.53 -13.79
C ALA A 139 1.72 7.57 -14.59
N GLY A 140 1.87 6.75 -15.63
CA GLY A 140 3.14 6.63 -16.38
C GLY A 140 4.27 5.92 -15.62
N ALA A 141 3.98 5.29 -14.47
CA ALA A 141 4.95 4.58 -13.67
C ALA A 141 5.09 3.11 -14.09
N THR A 142 6.32 2.66 -14.32
CA THR A 142 6.61 1.24 -14.55
C THR A 142 6.58 0.47 -13.23
N CYS A 143 5.81 -0.62 -13.20
CA CYS A 143 5.73 -1.55 -12.09
C CYS A 143 7.11 -2.07 -11.69
N ASN A 144 7.30 -2.38 -10.40
CA ASN A 144 8.58 -2.87 -9.86
C ASN A 144 8.39 -3.98 -8.82
N PHE A 145 7.18 -4.51 -8.69
CA PHE A 145 6.86 -5.66 -7.84
C PHE A 145 5.85 -6.53 -8.57
N ALA A 146 5.97 -7.86 -8.38
CA ALA A 146 5.09 -8.81 -9.01
C ALA A 146 4.80 -10.03 -8.12
N ILE A 147 3.61 -10.60 -8.26
CA ILE A 147 3.26 -11.95 -7.81
C ILE A 147 2.77 -12.73 -9.03
N THR A 148 3.25 -13.94 -9.22
CA THR A 148 2.90 -14.77 -10.37
C THR A 148 2.30 -16.09 -9.93
N SER A 149 1.51 -16.71 -10.82
CA SER A 149 1.17 -18.12 -10.68
C SER A 149 2.43 -18.99 -10.67
N ALA A 150 2.31 -20.23 -10.16
CA ALA A 150 3.40 -21.19 -10.20
C ALA A 150 4.01 -21.33 -11.60
N ASN A 151 5.34 -21.52 -11.67
CA ASN A 151 6.09 -21.73 -12.92
C ASN A 151 5.92 -20.61 -13.96
N THR A 152 5.70 -19.37 -13.51
CA THR A 152 5.56 -18.18 -14.37
C THR A 152 6.54 -17.11 -13.93
N ASN A 153 7.32 -16.56 -14.86
CA ASN A 153 8.26 -15.49 -14.53
C ASN A 153 7.57 -14.13 -14.55
N ALA A 154 8.05 -13.18 -13.74
CA ALA A 154 7.46 -11.84 -13.66
C ALA A 154 7.72 -10.98 -14.91
N SER A 155 8.78 -11.25 -15.64
CA SER A 155 9.21 -10.51 -16.85
C SER A 155 8.96 -11.26 -18.16
N GLU A 156 8.22 -12.37 -18.11
CA GLU A 156 7.75 -13.10 -19.30
C GLU A 156 6.76 -12.25 -20.10
#